data_AF-A0A8T6GBW7-F1
#
_entry.id   AF-A0A8T6GBW7-F1
#
_cell.length_a   1.000
_cell.length_b   1.000
_cell.length_c   1.000
_cell.angle_alpha   90.00
_cell.angle_beta   90.00
_cell.angle_gamma   90.00
#
_symmetry.space_group_name_H-M   'P 1'
#
loop_
_entity.id
_entity.type
_entity.pdbx_description
1 polymer ?
#
loop_
_entity_poly.entity_id
_entity_poly.type
_entity_poly.pdbx_seq_one_letter_code
_entity_poly.pdbx_strand_id
1 'polypeptide(L)'
;MGRDNALSQNSLHLLGALAHTPFAECDELAAFAGMPPSSTLESLLGLEARGLVAFVRHTRTNTSRVRRWYLPPRGIMLLAEIRDTSTGKLLRELPLSGEWRRHLLRRLDAVVPLYRVGRDVAGCTGGPVSWSWMRAGALDALLELPDGGTLALMCFGPTLSWQAMRSRIGTLYWSQRTRRCPPALLLLPGNLDAQRLAADLRGRVIDAYAASEEDVMQTAPGSAVWRSLRDSRGLTLDQVVGKSRDMHGADVPVAGGSARASMPALPISDGADGLDLVATELTMPGRRLLDAIYDWPLATAAHLKMLLDMTEAMMKKTRAQLVRRGLVCQVRIGGTPEQRRRNSSRLCLSSGGLRYIARRDRRRVSELLGRWGTTQDDAGDGRLEVQHYRLEGSKLRVLARELRHTDGVSGFVGTLAAACRRDGDWRLRQALPPHRWERWFRYDTGWRSVRPDATIELAHRGRRLSYLLEYEMRAIKPGTMMAKLLRYLRYFGAVDTRADFDGRRPIALFVFADQATASRFCALAARTLRNPLPLLVSDMRTITETGPLGRVWRSPWQLQRGRVSLAAAF
;
A
#
# COMPACT_ATOMS: atom_id res chain seq x y z
N MET A 1 23.07 14.65 46.90
CA MET A 1 22.86 14.42 45.45
C MET A 1 22.99 15.78 44.78
N GLY A 2 24.13 15.99 44.11
CA GLY A 2 24.61 17.30 43.71
C GLY A 2 23.76 17.98 42.65
N ARG A 3 23.73 19.31 42.73
CA ARG A 3 23.45 20.21 41.60
C ARG A 3 24.40 19.81 40.47
N ASP A 4 23.92 19.08 39.46
CA ASP A 4 24.49 19.05 38.10
C ASP A 4 23.74 18.06 37.22
N ASN A 5 22.64 18.54 36.65
CA ASN A 5 22.42 18.60 35.20
C ASN A 5 20.96 18.94 34.92
N ALA A 6 20.58 20.20 35.15
CA ALA A 6 19.32 20.71 34.64
C ALA A 6 19.22 20.37 33.14
N LEU A 7 18.09 19.81 32.72
CA LEU A 7 17.87 19.57 31.29
C LEU A 7 17.82 20.92 30.57
N SER A 8 18.49 21.03 29.42
CA SER A 8 18.37 22.22 28.59
C SER A 8 16.91 22.41 28.13
N GLN A 9 16.52 23.65 27.87
CA GLN A 9 15.17 23.95 27.33
C GLN A 9 14.88 23.14 26.05
N ASN A 10 15.89 22.99 25.19
CA ASN A 10 15.85 22.13 24.01
C ASN A 10 15.49 20.68 24.33
N SER A 11 16.06 20.12 25.40
CA SER A 11 15.75 18.76 25.83
C SER A 11 14.30 18.65 26.30
N LEU A 12 13.77 19.67 26.98
CA LEU A 12 12.37 19.71 27.44
C LEU A 12 11.39 19.78 26.25
N HIS A 13 11.67 20.65 25.27
CA HIS A 13 10.88 20.74 24.03
C HIS A 13 10.87 19.41 23.28
N LEU A 14 12.03 18.75 23.18
CA LEU A 14 12.17 17.47 22.49
C LEU A 14 11.41 16.33 23.19
N LEU A 15 11.43 16.27 24.53
CA LEU A 15 10.61 15.32 25.29
C LEU A 15 9.12 15.55 25.03
N GLY A 16 8.70 16.82 24.96
CA GLY A 16 7.36 17.23 24.57
C GLY A 16 6.98 16.75 23.17
N ALA A 17 7.77 17.09 22.14
CA ALA A 17 7.53 16.65 20.78
C ALA A 17 7.45 15.13 20.66
N LEU A 18 8.41 14.41 21.27
CA LEU A 18 8.46 12.95 21.27
C LEU A 18 7.26 12.30 21.94
N ALA A 19 6.64 12.97 22.91
CA ALA A 19 5.42 12.49 23.55
C ALA A 19 4.20 12.50 22.63
N HIS A 20 4.13 13.47 21.71
CA HIS A 20 3.09 13.56 20.69
C HIS A 20 3.39 12.70 19.47
N THR A 21 4.67 12.52 19.13
CA THR A 21 5.12 11.73 17.97
C THR A 21 6.07 10.58 18.35
N PRO A 22 5.62 9.56 19.13
CA PRO A 22 6.45 8.41 19.41
C PRO A 22 6.91 7.70 18.14
N PHE A 23 8.16 7.25 18.12
CA PHE A 23 8.82 6.61 16.97
C PHE A 23 9.12 7.54 15.79
N ALA A 24 9.10 8.86 16.02
CA ALA A 24 9.65 9.80 15.06
C ALA A 24 11.18 9.68 14.96
N GLU A 25 11.70 9.96 13.79
CA GLU A 25 13.13 10.07 13.50
C GLU A 25 13.68 11.46 13.87
N CYS A 26 15.00 11.63 13.93
CA CYS A 26 15.66 12.90 14.23
C CYS A 26 15.16 14.07 13.37
N ASP A 27 15.13 13.92 12.03
CA ASP A 27 14.68 14.99 11.12
C ASP A 27 13.19 15.33 11.30
N GLU A 28 12.38 14.33 11.64
CA GLU A 28 10.94 14.49 11.90
C GLU A 28 10.76 15.28 13.22
N LEU A 29 11.47 14.88 14.28
CA LEU A 29 11.47 15.55 15.58
C LEU A 29 12.03 16.97 15.51
N ALA A 30 13.07 17.20 14.71
CA ALA A 30 13.65 18.52 14.49
C ALA A 30 12.59 19.49 13.96
N ALA A 31 11.81 19.06 12.97
CA ALA A 31 10.71 19.85 12.43
C ALA A 31 9.57 20.07 13.46
N PHE A 32 9.20 19.03 14.21
CA PHE A 32 8.12 19.14 15.21
C PHE A 32 8.51 19.98 16.45
N ALA A 33 9.79 20.00 16.81
CA ALA A 33 10.31 20.78 17.92
C ALA A 33 10.76 22.20 17.51
N GLY A 34 10.81 22.51 16.21
CA GLY A 34 11.31 23.79 15.71
C GLY A 34 12.82 23.96 15.93
N MET A 35 13.59 22.88 15.79
CA MET A 35 15.02 22.82 16.11
C MET A 35 15.85 22.39 14.89
N PRO A 36 17.14 22.78 14.79
CA PRO A 36 18.05 22.20 13.81
C PRO A 36 18.25 20.69 14.02
N PRO A 37 18.41 19.88 12.94
CA PRO A 37 18.64 18.44 13.06
C PRO A 37 19.89 18.06 13.88
N SER A 38 20.97 18.84 13.78
CA SER A 38 22.21 18.62 14.54
C SER A 38 21.99 18.76 16.05
N SER A 39 21.38 19.86 16.49
CA SER A 39 21.04 20.12 17.89
C SER A 39 20.02 19.11 18.43
N THR A 40 19.09 18.67 17.59
CA THR A 40 18.13 17.61 17.93
C THR A 40 18.84 16.29 18.18
N LEU A 41 19.78 15.89 17.31
CA LEU A 41 20.55 14.66 17.47
C LEU A 41 21.39 14.69 18.75
N GLU A 42 22.11 15.78 19.01
CA GLU A 42 22.91 15.96 20.22
C GLU A 42 22.04 15.83 21.48
N SER A 43 20.88 16.49 21.49
CA SER A 43 19.93 16.41 22.61
C SER A 43 19.37 15.01 22.80
N LEU A 44 19.04 14.29 21.70
CA LEU A 44 18.57 12.90 21.76
C LEU A 44 19.63 11.97 22.35
N LEU A 45 20.89 12.12 21.95
CA LEU A 45 22.00 11.31 22.49
C LEU A 45 22.24 11.59 23.98
N GLY A 46 22.19 12.86 24.39
CA GLY A 46 22.30 13.25 25.80
C GLY A 46 21.14 12.69 26.65
N LEU A 47 19.91 12.74 26.14
CA LEU A 47 18.74 12.15 26.78
C LEU A 47 18.80 10.61 26.82
N GLU A 48 19.36 9.98 25.78
CA GLU A 48 19.55 8.53 25.69
C GLU A 48 20.52 8.05 26.77
N ALA A 49 21.66 8.73 26.91
CA ALA A 49 22.67 8.43 27.93
C ALA A 49 22.11 8.52 29.36
N ARG A 50 21.08 9.34 29.57
CA ARG A 50 20.35 9.48 30.84
C ARG A 50 19.19 8.50 31.00
N GLY A 51 18.90 7.66 29.99
CA GLY A 51 17.78 6.73 29.97
C GLY A 51 16.40 7.40 29.93
N LEU A 52 16.34 8.65 29.46
CA LEU A 52 15.11 9.45 29.35
C LEU A 52 14.43 9.30 28.00
N VAL A 53 15.17 8.91 26.97
CA VAL A 53 14.66 8.44 25.69
C VAL A 53 15.29 7.09 25.36
N ALA A 54 14.64 6.34 24.49
CA ALA A 54 15.17 5.12 23.92
C ALA A 54 14.84 5.11 22.41
N PHE A 55 15.37 4.15 21.66
CA PHE A 55 15.03 4.02 20.24
C PHE A 55 14.79 2.56 19.84
N VAL A 56 14.05 2.40 18.75
CA VAL A 56 14.00 1.16 17.97
C VAL A 56 14.65 1.40 16.61
N ARG A 57 15.23 0.36 16.03
CA ARG A 57 15.75 0.43 14.67
C ARG A 57 14.63 0.20 13.67
N HIS A 58 14.64 0.94 12.57
CA HIS A 58 13.68 0.76 11.48
C HIS A 58 14.42 0.90 10.15
N THR A 59 14.09 0.05 9.17
CA THR A 59 14.66 0.16 7.82
C THR A 59 13.80 1.08 6.96
N ARG A 60 14.39 2.16 6.45
CA ARG A 60 13.78 3.07 5.47
C ARG A 60 13.57 2.37 4.13
N THR A 61 12.78 2.99 3.26
CA THR A 61 12.53 2.54 1.87
C THR A 61 13.81 2.48 1.03
N ASN A 62 14.80 3.34 1.31
CA ASN A 62 16.11 3.34 0.66
C ASN A 62 17.13 2.36 1.29
N THR A 63 16.66 1.41 2.12
CA THR A 63 17.46 0.39 2.84
C THR A 63 18.32 0.87 4.01
N SER A 64 18.48 2.17 4.23
CA SER A 64 19.18 2.68 5.41
C SER A 64 18.44 2.33 6.72
N ARG A 65 19.17 2.00 7.78
CA ARG A 65 18.62 1.79 9.12
C ARG A 65 18.65 3.09 9.90
N VAL A 66 17.54 3.44 10.52
CA VAL A 66 17.39 4.68 11.28
C VAL A 66 16.92 4.42 12.71
N ARG A 67 17.20 5.36 13.60
CA ARG A 67 16.73 5.34 14.98
C ARG A 67 15.38 6.04 15.06
N ARG A 68 14.38 5.33 15.57
CA ARG A 68 13.04 5.85 15.84
C ARG A 68 12.85 5.93 17.35
N TRP A 69 12.77 7.15 17.85
CA TRP A 69 12.91 7.44 19.27
C TRP A 69 11.58 7.28 20.00
N TYR A 70 11.59 7.00 21.29
CA TYR A 70 10.38 6.94 22.12
C TYR A 70 10.71 7.23 23.58
N LEU A 71 9.68 7.55 24.37
CA LEU A 71 9.82 7.73 25.82
C LEU A 71 9.70 6.38 26.57
N PRO A 72 10.76 5.90 27.25
CA PRO A 72 10.66 4.84 28.25
C PRO A 72 9.94 5.35 29.51
N PRO A 73 9.53 4.46 30.44
CA PRO A 73 8.85 4.85 31.68
C PRO A 73 9.49 6.01 32.44
N ARG A 74 10.83 6.02 32.56
CA ARG A 74 11.58 7.10 33.23
C ARG A 74 11.38 8.46 32.54
N GLY A 75 11.43 8.50 31.20
CA GLY A 75 11.18 9.72 30.43
C GLY A 75 9.73 10.21 30.55
N ILE A 76 8.76 9.29 30.61
CA ILE A 76 7.35 9.63 30.82
C ILE A 76 7.13 10.24 32.20
N MET A 77 7.71 9.66 33.26
CA MET A 77 7.60 10.19 34.62
C MET A 77 8.20 11.59 34.74
N LEU A 78 9.39 11.79 34.18
CA LEU A 78 10.03 13.11 34.17
C LEU A 78 9.21 14.14 33.40
N LEU A 79 8.66 13.77 32.23
CA LEU A 79 7.79 14.67 31.47
C LEU A 79 6.51 15.03 32.24
N ALA A 80 5.96 14.10 33.01
CA ALA A 80 4.80 14.35 33.86
C ALA A 80 5.14 15.36 34.97
N GLU A 81 6.29 15.21 35.62
CA GLU A 81 6.83 16.14 36.61
C GLU A 81 7.04 17.55 36.01
N ILE A 82 7.70 17.65 34.86
CA ILE A 82 7.95 18.93 34.16
C ILE A 82 6.63 19.66 33.81
N ARG A 83 5.58 18.90 33.45
CA ARG A 83 4.27 19.45 33.07
C ARG A 83 3.32 19.63 34.25
N ASP A 84 3.79 19.44 35.48
CA ASP A 84 2.98 19.49 36.71
C ASP A 84 1.68 18.67 36.57
N THR A 85 1.81 17.43 36.10
CA THR A 85 0.68 16.53 35.85
C THR A 85 0.98 15.13 36.35
N SER A 86 -0.07 14.35 36.60
CA SER A 86 0.12 12.94 36.93
C SER A 86 0.50 12.13 35.69
N THR A 87 1.39 11.15 35.88
CA THR A 87 1.71 10.14 34.86
C THR A 87 0.45 9.51 34.27
N GLY A 88 -0.55 9.20 35.09
CA GLY A 88 -1.82 8.60 34.64
C GLY A 88 -2.62 9.51 33.71
N LYS A 89 -2.65 10.82 33.98
CA LYS A 89 -3.28 11.81 33.09
C LYS A 89 -2.51 11.90 31.77
N LEU A 90 -1.19 12.01 31.82
CA LEU A 90 -0.33 12.06 30.63
C LEU A 90 -0.50 10.83 29.72
N LEU A 91 -0.56 9.62 30.29
CA LEU A 91 -0.77 8.37 29.54
C LEU A 91 -2.16 8.25 28.89
N ARG A 92 -3.17 8.98 29.39
CA ARG A 92 -4.53 9.01 28.83
C ARG A 92 -4.66 10.03 27.70
N GLU A 93 -3.97 11.16 27.81
CA GLU A 93 -4.03 12.28 26.87
C GLU A 93 -3.07 12.10 25.68
N LEU A 94 -1.92 11.46 25.90
CA LEU A 94 -0.87 11.30 24.89
C LEU A 94 -0.70 9.83 24.45
N PRO A 95 -0.12 9.57 23.27
CA PRO A 95 0.13 8.23 22.72
C PRO A 95 1.27 7.46 23.44
N LEU A 96 1.35 7.58 24.77
CA LEU A 96 2.44 7.06 25.60
C LEU A 96 2.14 5.75 26.32
N SER A 97 0.87 5.36 26.42
CA SER A 97 0.47 4.12 27.08
C SER A 97 1.04 2.87 26.40
N GLY A 98 1.16 1.77 27.15
CA GLY A 98 1.59 0.48 26.59
C GLY A 98 0.70 -0.02 25.44
N GLU A 99 -0.56 0.38 25.43
CA GLU A 99 -1.48 0.09 24.33
C GLU A 99 -1.17 0.93 23.09
N TRP A 100 -1.00 2.25 23.24
CA TRP A 100 -0.61 3.13 22.14
C TRP A 100 0.73 2.75 21.55
N ARG A 101 1.70 2.43 22.40
CA ARG A 101 3.01 1.94 21.98
C ARG A 101 2.88 0.71 21.08
N ARG A 102 2.12 -0.32 21.51
CA ARG A 102 1.85 -1.51 20.69
C ARG A 102 1.10 -1.18 19.41
N HIS A 103 0.12 -0.27 19.46
CA HIS A 103 -0.63 0.15 18.29
C HIS A 103 0.28 0.79 17.24
N LEU A 104 1.10 1.77 17.62
CA LEU A 104 2.01 2.47 16.71
C LEU A 104 3.10 1.54 16.17
N LEU A 105 3.69 0.67 17.00
CA LEU A 105 4.69 -0.31 16.55
C LEU A 105 4.14 -1.30 15.51
N ARG A 106 2.95 -1.85 15.75
CA ARG A 106 2.24 -2.73 14.79
C ARG A 106 1.93 -2.03 13.47
N ARG A 107 1.92 -0.69 13.47
CA ARG A 107 1.60 0.17 12.34
C ARG A 107 2.77 1.00 11.88
N LEU A 108 3.99 0.71 12.33
CA LEU A 108 5.11 1.63 12.16
C LEU A 108 5.34 1.98 10.69
N ASP A 109 5.17 1.01 9.79
CA ASP A 109 5.32 1.22 8.35
C ASP A 109 4.27 2.16 7.74
N ALA A 110 3.07 2.24 8.33
CA ALA A 110 2.05 3.22 7.95
C ALA A 110 2.20 4.56 8.70
N VAL A 111 2.88 4.56 9.85
CA VAL A 111 3.19 5.75 10.64
C VAL A 111 4.31 6.58 9.99
N VAL A 112 5.33 5.93 9.43
CA VAL A 112 6.48 6.60 8.81
C VAL A 112 6.07 7.59 7.71
N PRO A 113 5.24 7.23 6.71
CA PRO A 113 4.79 8.18 5.70
C PRO A 113 4.06 9.39 6.29
N LEU A 114 3.29 9.20 7.37
CA LEU A 114 2.55 10.26 8.05
C LEU A 114 3.50 11.27 8.72
N TYR A 115 4.52 10.79 9.44
CA TYR A 115 5.51 11.70 10.05
C TYR A 115 6.31 12.48 9.02
N ARG A 116 6.66 11.84 7.90
CA ARG A 116 7.33 12.56 6.81
C ARG A 116 6.45 13.66 6.23
N VAL A 117 5.16 13.39 6.00
CA VAL A 117 4.22 14.43 5.56
C VAL A 117 4.13 15.55 6.60
N GLY A 118 4.04 15.22 7.89
CA GLY A 118 4.04 16.23 8.95
C GLY A 118 5.28 17.11 8.95
N ARG A 119 6.47 16.52 8.80
CA ARG A 119 7.75 17.24 8.67
C ARG A 119 7.72 18.17 7.45
N ASP A 120 7.24 17.67 6.31
CA ASP A 120 7.19 18.45 5.08
C ASP A 120 6.18 19.61 5.20
N VAL A 121 5.05 19.42 5.91
CA VAL A 121 4.08 20.49 6.25
C VAL A 121 4.70 21.54 7.19
N ALA A 122 5.46 21.13 8.21
CA ALA A 122 6.19 22.05 9.08
C ALA A 122 7.17 22.91 8.28
N GLY A 123 7.88 22.31 7.31
CA GLY A 123 8.73 23.03 6.37
C GLY A 123 7.99 24.07 5.52
N CYS A 124 6.79 23.74 5.01
CA CYS A 124 5.97 24.70 4.26
C CYS A 124 5.41 25.84 5.11
N THR A 125 5.10 25.58 6.39
CA THR A 125 4.53 26.59 7.29
C THR A 125 5.58 27.48 7.95
N GLY A 126 6.87 27.11 7.88
CA GLY A 126 7.95 27.86 8.50
C GLY A 126 8.00 27.75 10.02
N GLY A 127 7.30 26.78 10.61
CA GLY A 127 7.21 26.61 12.07
C GLY A 127 6.83 25.19 12.50
N PRO A 128 6.96 24.88 13.80
CA PRO A 128 6.58 23.58 14.34
C PRO A 128 5.07 23.35 14.22
N VAL A 129 4.67 22.10 13.97
CA VAL A 129 3.27 21.67 13.93
C VAL A 129 2.95 20.83 15.16
N SER A 130 1.78 21.01 15.75
CA SER A 130 1.29 20.13 16.82
C SER A 130 0.71 18.86 16.24
N TRP A 131 0.99 17.72 16.86
CA TRP A 131 0.54 16.42 16.39
C TRP A 131 -0.45 15.74 17.34
N SER A 132 -1.55 15.23 16.78
CA SER A 132 -2.57 14.46 17.49
C SER A 132 -2.90 13.16 16.76
N TRP A 133 -2.80 12.01 17.45
CA TRP A 133 -3.10 10.70 16.88
C TRP A 133 -4.57 10.30 17.02
N MET A 134 -5.12 9.73 15.95
CA MET A 134 -6.51 9.28 15.90
C MET A 134 -6.63 7.76 16.00
N ARG A 135 -6.97 7.28 17.20
CA ARG A 135 -7.05 5.85 17.51
C ARG A 135 -8.16 5.11 16.76
N ALA A 136 -9.29 5.78 16.58
CA ALA A 136 -10.49 5.26 15.94
C ALA A 136 -11.02 6.25 14.92
N GLY A 137 -11.99 5.81 14.11
CA GLY A 137 -12.60 6.62 13.07
C GLY A 137 -11.87 6.57 11.73
N ALA A 138 -12.13 7.56 10.89
CA ALA A 138 -11.57 7.63 9.54
C ALA A 138 -10.12 8.10 9.53
N LEU A 139 -9.76 9.02 10.42
CA LEU A 139 -8.48 9.73 10.43
C LEU A 139 -7.37 8.89 11.07
N ASP A 140 -6.13 9.13 10.65
CA ASP A 140 -4.94 8.57 11.28
C ASP A 140 -4.29 9.57 12.23
N ALA A 141 -4.19 10.84 11.80
CA ALA A 141 -3.64 11.91 12.62
C ALA A 141 -4.24 13.26 12.22
N LEU A 142 -3.98 14.25 13.07
CA LEU A 142 -4.30 15.66 12.88
C LEU A 142 -3.03 16.47 13.13
N LEU A 143 -2.83 17.49 12.31
CA LEU A 143 -1.78 18.49 12.44
C LEU A 143 -2.45 19.82 12.76
N GLU A 144 -1.95 20.52 13.78
CA GLU A 144 -2.27 21.93 14.00
C GLU A 144 -1.09 22.76 13.49
N LEU A 145 -1.41 23.73 12.64
CA LEU A 145 -0.45 24.60 12.00
C LEU A 145 -0.13 25.80 12.90
N PRO A 146 1.02 26.48 12.70
CA PRO A 146 1.41 27.65 13.50
C PRO A 146 0.38 28.79 13.52
N ASP A 147 -0.45 28.89 12.47
CA ASP A 147 -1.52 29.89 12.32
C ASP A 147 -2.87 29.45 12.92
N GLY A 148 -2.91 28.31 13.62
CA GLY A 148 -4.14 27.74 14.18
C GLY A 148 -5.00 26.99 13.16
N GLY A 149 -4.60 26.92 11.89
CA GLY A 149 -5.20 26.02 10.90
C GLY A 149 -5.00 24.56 11.29
N THR A 150 -5.83 23.66 10.75
CA THR A 150 -5.69 22.21 11.00
C THR A 150 -5.70 21.43 9.70
N LEU A 151 -4.96 20.31 9.68
CA LEU A 151 -4.90 19.36 8.57
C LEU A 151 -5.12 17.95 9.07
N ALA A 152 -6.03 17.22 8.41
CA ALA A 152 -6.25 15.81 8.68
C ALA A 152 -5.31 14.95 7.82
N LEU A 153 -4.78 13.88 8.40
CA LEU A 153 -3.98 12.89 7.68
C LEU A 153 -4.68 11.53 7.68
N MET A 154 -4.69 10.87 6.51
CA MET A 154 -5.17 9.52 6.34
C MET A 154 -4.20 8.72 5.48
N CYS A 155 -3.84 7.52 5.94
CA CYS A 155 -3.05 6.56 5.17
C CYS A 155 -3.91 5.32 4.87
N PHE A 156 -3.89 4.90 3.61
CA PHE A 156 -4.54 3.69 3.14
C PHE A 156 -3.46 2.69 2.74
N GLY A 157 -3.48 1.52 3.37
CA GLY A 157 -2.58 0.43 3.00
C GLY A 157 -3.13 -0.44 1.88
N PRO A 158 -2.26 -1.21 1.19
CA PRO A 158 -2.61 -2.01 0.00
C PRO A 158 -3.64 -3.10 0.29
N THR A 159 -3.78 -3.51 1.55
CA THR A 159 -4.78 -4.51 1.90
C THR A 159 -6.17 -3.93 2.05
N LEU A 160 -6.40 -2.61 2.04
CA LEU A 160 -7.76 -2.09 2.14
C LEU A 160 -8.56 -2.41 0.87
N SER A 161 -9.73 -3.02 1.05
CA SER A 161 -10.66 -3.20 -0.07
C SER A 161 -11.22 -1.85 -0.50
N TRP A 162 -11.65 -1.76 -1.76
CA TRP A 162 -12.32 -0.56 -2.26
C TRP A 162 -13.53 -0.14 -1.40
N GLN A 163 -14.33 -1.10 -0.94
CA GLN A 163 -15.46 -0.82 -0.06
C GLN A 163 -15.02 -0.24 1.29
N ALA A 164 -13.94 -0.77 1.88
CA ALA A 164 -13.39 -0.25 3.13
C ALA A 164 -12.82 1.18 2.95
N MET A 165 -12.15 1.43 1.82
CA MET A 165 -11.66 2.76 1.44
C MET A 165 -12.82 3.76 1.31
N ARG A 166 -13.86 3.40 0.54
CA ARG A 166 -15.08 4.23 0.41
C ARG A 166 -15.78 4.47 1.73
N SER A 167 -15.83 3.47 2.62
CA SER A 167 -16.44 3.62 3.94
C SER A 167 -15.70 4.67 4.77
N ARG A 168 -14.36 4.62 4.84
CA ARG A 168 -13.56 5.62 5.55
C ARG A 168 -13.75 7.03 4.96
N ILE A 169 -13.84 7.13 3.65
CA ILE A 169 -14.02 8.42 2.96
C ILE A 169 -15.45 8.94 3.12
N GLY A 170 -16.44 8.06 3.15
CA GLY A 170 -17.80 8.41 3.52
C GLY A 170 -17.84 9.03 4.91
N THR A 171 -17.16 8.42 5.89
CA THR A 171 -17.02 9.01 7.23
C THR A 171 -16.32 10.36 7.20
N LEU A 172 -15.23 10.52 6.44
CA LEU A 172 -14.56 11.82 6.26
C LEU A 172 -15.53 12.87 5.69
N TYR A 173 -16.24 12.54 4.62
CA TYR A 173 -17.21 13.44 3.97
C TYR A 173 -18.30 13.89 4.96
N TRP A 174 -18.86 12.98 5.75
CA TRP A 174 -19.86 13.30 6.76
C TRP A 174 -19.30 14.21 7.88
N SER A 175 -18.06 13.96 8.33
CA SER A 175 -17.40 14.80 9.32
C SER A 175 -17.11 16.21 8.78
N GLN A 176 -16.69 16.34 7.51
CA GLN A 176 -16.47 17.64 6.88
C GLN A 176 -17.78 18.41 6.68
N ARG A 177 -18.84 17.73 6.23
CA ARG A 177 -20.17 18.33 6.07
C ARG A 177 -20.73 18.91 7.37
N THR A 178 -20.37 18.33 8.50
CA THR A 178 -20.76 18.81 9.84
C THR A 178 -19.76 19.82 10.43
N ARG A 179 -18.78 20.30 9.65
CA ARG A 179 -17.67 21.18 10.08
C ARG A 179 -16.82 20.61 11.23
N ARG A 180 -16.80 19.29 11.38
CA ARG A 180 -16.05 18.55 12.40
C ARG A 180 -14.75 17.95 11.86
N CYS A 181 -14.31 18.37 10.67
CA CYS A 181 -13.09 17.86 10.08
C CYS A 181 -12.45 18.88 9.12
N PRO A 182 -11.14 19.16 9.26
CA PRO A 182 -10.41 20.01 8.34
C PRO A 182 -10.17 19.36 6.96
N PRO A 183 -9.54 20.09 6.01
CA PRO A 183 -9.01 19.49 4.80
C PRO A 183 -8.10 18.30 5.09
N ALA A 184 -8.19 17.27 4.26
CA ALA A 184 -7.49 15.99 4.48
C ALA A 184 -6.43 15.68 3.41
N LEU A 185 -5.24 15.28 3.85
CA LEU A 185 -4.22 14.66 3.02
C LEU A 185 -4.39 13.14 3.05
N LEU A 186 -4.61 12.54 1.87
CA LEU A 186 -4.84 11.11 1.70
C LEU A 186 -3.61 10.47 1.03
N LEU A 187 -2.91 9.61 1.77
CA LEU A 187 -1.84 8.77 1.25
C LEU A 187 -2.43 7.43 0.79
N LEU A 188 -2.28 7.12 -0.49
CA LEU A 188 -2.84 5.93 -1.11
C LEU A 188 -1.74 4.94 -1.53
N PRO A 189 -2.04 3.64 -1.63
CA PRO A 189 -1.03 2.62 -1.93
C PRO A 189 -0.34 2.79 -3.29
N GLY A 190 -0.99 3.46 -4.24
CA GLY A 190 -0.48 3.65 -5.59
C GLY A 190 -1.28 4.65 -6.41
N ASN A 191 -0.75 4.98 -7.58
CA ASN A 191 -1.33 5.98 -8.48
C ASN A 191 -2.71 5.58 -9.00
N LEU A 192 -2.91 4.31 -9.38
CA LEU A 192 -4.22 3.83 -9.84
C LEU A 192 -5.29 3.92 -8.74
N ASP A 193 -4.90 3.69 -7.48
CA ASP A 193 -5.81 3.84 -6.33
C ASP A 193 -6.22 5.32 -6.15
N ALA A 194 -5.29 6.26 -6.35
CA ALA A 194 -5.55 7.70 -6.33
C ALA A 194 -6.47 8.18 -7.46
N GLN A 195 -6.23 7.73 -8.68
CA GLN A 195 -7.04 8.06 -9.85
C GLN A 195 -8.48 7.55 -9.68
N ARG A 196 -8.61 6.28 -9.28
CA ARG A 196 -9.90 5.65 -9.00
C ARG A 196 -10.65 6.38 -7.90
N LEU A 197 -9.94 6.84 -6.87
CA LEU A 197 -10.56 7.59 -5.79
C LEU A 197 -11.07 8.95 -6.24
N ALA A 198 -10.25 9.71 -6.97
CA ALA A 198 -10.68 10.97 -7.57
C ALA A 198 -11.89 10.78 -8.49
N ALA A 199 -11.93 9.69 -9.27
CA ALA A 199 -13.06 9.35 -10.13
C ALA A 199 -14.36 9.11 -9.35
N ASP A 200 -14.34 8.29 -8.29
CA ASP A 200 -15.54 7.96 -7.50
C ASP A 200 -16.11 9.13 -6.70
N LEU A 201 -15.26 10.09 -6.36
CA LEU A 201 -15.62 11.27 -5.59
C LEU A 201 -15.90 12.50 -6.46
N ARG A 202 -15.77 12.38 -7.78
CA ARG A 202 -16.05 13.47 -8.71
C ARG A 202 -17.48 14.02 -8.48
N GLY A 203 -17.57 15.33 -8.33
CA GLY A 203 -18.84 16.02 -8.04
C GLY A 203 -19.26 16.03 -6.57
N ARG A 204 -18.49 15.40 -5.66
CA ARG A 204 -18.68 15.56 -4.21
C ARG A 204 -17.83 16.71 -3.71
N VAL A 205 -18.45 17.55 -2.87
CA VAL A 205 -17.75 18.63 -2.17
C VAL A 205 -17.04 18.02 -0.95
N ILE A 206 -15.84 17.49 -1.19
CA ILE A 206 -14.91 17.00 -0.16
C ILE A 206 -13.64 17.84 -0.29
N ASP A 207 -13.13 18.33 0.84
CA ASP A 207 -11.84 19.03 0.92
C ASP A 207 -10.76 18.01 1.24
N ALA A 208 -10.32 17.29 0.22
CA ALA A 208 -9.28 16.29 0.37
C ALA A 208 -8.36 16.22 -0.86
N TYR A 209 -7.11 15.87 -0.58
CA TYR A 209 -6.02 15.85 -1.54
C TYR A 209 -5.34 14.49 -1.47
N ALA A 210 -5.31 13.78 -2.59
CA ALA A 210 -4.76 12.43 -2.65
C ALA A 210 -3.40 12.42 -3.36
N ALA A 211 -2.48 11.63 -2.83
CA ALA A 211 -1.21 11.30 -3.47
C ALA A 211 -0.89 9.82 -3.25
N SER A 212 -0.08 9.23 -4.14
CA SER A 212 0.47 7.90 -3.86
C SER A 212 1.57 8.00 -2.81
N GLU A 213 1.65 7.02 -1.91
CA GLU A 213 2.70 6.95 -0.90
C GLU A 213 4.08 6.98 -1.56
N GLU A 214 4.27 6.22 -2.65
CA GLU A 214 5.53 6.18 -3.40
C GLU A 214 5.96 7.58 -3.88
N ASP A 215 5.05 8.35 -4.49
CA ASP A 215 5.39 9.67 -5.02
C ASP A 215 5.75 10.64 -3.89
N VAL A 216 5.00 10.65 -2.78
CA VAL A 216 5.33 11.49 -1.60
C VAL A 216 6.66 11.07 -0.98
N MET A 217 6.97 9.76 -0.96
CA MET A 217 8.24 9.25 -0.41
C MET A 217 9.44 9.45 -1.35
N GLN A 218 9.25 9.63 -2.65
CA GLN A 218 10.35 9.76 -3.62
C GLN A 218 10.60 11.20 -4.08
N THR A 219 9.65 12.10 -3.89
CA THR A 219 9.74 13.47 -4.41
C THR A 219 10.00 14.51 -3.31
N ALA A 220 10.49 15.68 -3.72
CA ALA A 220 10.65 16.82 -2.84
C ALA A 220 9.27 17.48 -2.56
N PRO A 221 9.07 18.16 -1.41
CA PRO A 221 7.78 18.78 -1.05
C PRO A 221 7.22 19.77 -2.09
N GLY A 222 8.09 20.41 -2.87
CA GLY A 222 7.73 21.32 -3.97
C GLY A 222 7.19 20.61 -5.23
N SER A 223 7.14 19.28 -5.25
CA SER A 223 6.66 18.51 -6.39
C SER A 223 5.13 18.47 -6.43
N ALA A 224 4.54 18.59 -7.62
CA ALA A 224 3.10 18.61 -7.83
C ALA A 224 2.47 17.20 -7.80
N VAL A 225 2.62 16.48 -6.69
CA VAL A 225 2.18 15.08 -6.53
C VAL A 225 0.79 14.94 -5.89
N TRP A 226 0.30 15.98 -5.22
CA TRP A 226 -1.01 15.98 -4.59
C TRP A 226 -2.09 16.31 -5.61
N ARG A 227 -3.25 15.65 -5.52
CA ARG A 227 -4.37 15.87 -6.45
C ARG A 227 -5.61 16.21 -5.66
N SER A 228 -6.25 17.32 -5.99
CA SER A 228 -7.58 17.59 -5.46
C SER A 228 -8.56 16.54 -6.00
N LEU A 229 -9.42 16.03 -5.12
CA LEU A 229 -10.51 15.14 -5.51
C LEU A 229 -11.62 15.88 -6.30
N ARG A 230 -11.53 17.21 -6.44
CA ARG A 230 -12.46 18.05 -7.21
C ARG A 230 -12.05 18.24 -8.67
N ASP A 231 -10.80 18.64 -8.92
CA ASP A 231 -10.36 19.12 -10.24
C ASP A 231 -9.24 18.28 -10.89
N SER A 232 -8.75 17.22 -10.23
CA SER A 232 -7.68 16.33 -10.72
C SER A 232 -6.34 17.01 -11.04
N ARG A 233 -6.19 18.32 -10.74
CA ARG A 233 -4.94 19.05 -10.99
C ARG A 233 -3.88 18.64 -9.96
N GLY A 234 -2.65 18.50 -10.43
CA GLY A 234 -1.48 18.34 -9.56
C GLY A 234 -1.19 19.62 -8.78
N LEU A 235 -0.98 19.49 -7.47
CA LEU A 235 -0.71 20.56 -6.51
C LEU A 235 0.57 20.22 -5.73
N THR A 236 1.34 21.25 -5.40
CA THR A 236 2.44 21.13 -4.45
C THR A 236 1.90 21.02 -3.03
N LEU A 237 2.70 20.53 -2.09
CA LEU A 237 2.26 20.47 -0.68
C LEU A 237 1.94 21.86 -0.13
N ASP A 238 2.77 22.86 -0.46
CA ASP A 238 2.57 24.26 -0.08
C ASP A 238 1.21 24.82 -0.54
N GLN A 239 0.83 24.56 -1.79
CA GLN A 239 -0.48 24.95 -2.31
C GLN A 239 -1.64 24.28 -1.56
N VAL A 240 -1.46 23.04 -1.11
CA VAL A 240 -2.47 22.33 -0.32
C VAL A 240 -2.57 22.91 1.10
N VAL A 241 -1.43 23.17 1.73
CA VAL A 241 -1.35 23.79 3.07
C VAL A 241 -1.98 25.20 3.04
N GLY A 242 -1.68 26.00 2.02
CA GLY A 242 -2.27 27.34 1.84
C GLY A 242 -3.80 27.31 1.82
N LYS A 243 -4.40 26.33 1.15
CA LYS A 243 -5.88 26.14 1.11
C LYS A 243 -6.49 25.74 2.46
N SER A 244 -5.71 25.28 3.42
CA SER A 244 -6.21 24.90 4.75
C SER A 244 -6.29 26.07 5.73
N ARG A 245 -5.57 27.16 5.46
CA ARG A 245 -5.57 28.38 6.29
C ARG A 245 -6.93 29.07 6.30
N ASP A 246 -7.67 28.98 5.20
CA ASP A 246 -8.98 29.62 5.07
C ASP A 246 -10.08 28.97 5.93
N MET A 247 -9.78 27.86 6.63
CA MET A 247 -10.73 27.09 7.44
C MET A 247 -10.36 27.10 8.93
N HIS A 248 -10.46 28.27 9.56
CA HIS A 248 -10.36 28.38 11.02
C HIS A 248 -11.62 27.83 11.73
N GLY A 249 -11.43 27.21 12.90
CA GLY A 249 -12.53 26.87 13.81
C GLY A 249 -13.29 25.57 13.52
N ALA A 250 -12.69 24.61 12.81
CA ALA A 250 -13.27 23.26 12.76
C ALA A 250 -13.21 22.63 14.17
N ASP A 251 -14.32 22.07 14.65
CA ASP A 251 -14.35 21.30 15.89
C ASP A 251 -13.47 20.06 15.71
N VAL A 252 -12.24 20.16 16.22
CA VAL A 252 -11.26 19.08 16.12
C VAL A 252 -11.79 17.91 16.95
N PRO A 253 -11.99 16.73 16.36
CA PRO A 253 -12.46 15.59 17.12
C PRO A 253 -11.41 15.25 18.17
N VAL A 254 -11.79 15.39 19.45
CA VAL A 254 -10.91 15.08 20.58
C VAL A 254 -10.49 13.62 20.45
N ALA A 255 -9.18 13.37 20.43
CA ALA A 255 -8.64 12.02 20.46
C ALA A 255 -9.19 11.32 21.70
N GLY A 256 -10.10 10.36 21.51
CA GLY A 256 -10.72 9.66 22.63
C GLY A 256 -9.66 9.03 23.52
N GLY A 257 -9.55 9.51 24.76
CA GLY A 257 -8.62 8.98 25.75
C GLY A 257 -8.91 7.51 26.02
N SER A 258 -7.86 6.71 26.23
CA SER A 258 -8.06 5.32 26.65
C SER A 258 -8.50 5.30 28.11
N ALA A 259 -9.67 4.72 28.41
CA ALA A 259 -10.11 4.51 29.79
C ALA A 259 -9.12 3.62 30.59
N ARG A 260 -8.36 2.77 29.89
CA ARG A 260 -7.29 1.94 30.47
C ARG A 260 -5.95 2.36 29.89
N ALA A 261 -5.22 3.20 30.63
CA ALA A 261 -3.87 3.63 30.27
C ALA A 261 -2.88 3.04 31.28
N SER A 262 -2.03 2.13 30.81
CA SER A 262 -0.96 1.54 31.62
C SER A 262 0.39 2.06 31.18
N MET A 263 1.32 2.17 32.13
CA MET A 263 2.72 2.41 31.81
C MET A 263 3.21 1.32 30.85
N PRO A 264 3.93 1.66 29.77
CA PRO A 264 4.48 0.66 28.88
C PRO A 264 5.59 -0.15 29.59
N ALA A 265 5.73 -1.42 29.22
CA ALA A 265 6.81 -2.27 29.74
C ALA A 265 8.21 -1.70 29.39
N LEU A 266 9.17 -2.00 30.27
CA LEU A 266 10.59 -1.65 30.14
C LEU A 266 11.23 -2.33 28.90
N PRO A 267 12.38 -1.82 28.43
CA PRO A 267 12.59 -1.37 27.06
C PRO A 267 12.29 -2.42 26.00
N ILE A 268 11.86 -1.95 24.83
CA ILE A 268 11.68 -2.79 23.66
C ILE A 268 13.04 -3.39 23.32
N SER A 269 13.25 -4.66 23.66
CA SER A 269 14.47 -5.39 23.34
C SER A 269 14.40 -5.93 21.92
N ASP A 270 15.52 -5.86 21.21
CA ASP A 270 15.72 -6.57 19.95
C ASP A 270 15.59 -8.08 20.25
N GLY A 271 14.50 -8.72 19.80
CA GLY A 271 14.27 -10.15 19.97
C GLY A 271 13.10 -10.56 20.88
N ALA A 272 12.25 -9.63 21.34
CA ALA A 272 11.00 -10.04 21.97
C ALA A 272 10.11 -10.75 20.94
N ASP A 273 9.88 -12.06 21.14
CA ASP A 273 9.04 -12.90 20.29
C ASP A 273 7.60 -12.37 20.29
N GLY A 274 7.25 -11.61 19.25
CA GLY A 274 5.93 -11.04 19.13
C GLY A 274 5.70 -10.36 17.79
N LEU A 275 4.47 -10.47 17.28
CA LEU A 275 4.03 -9.78 16.05
C LEU A 275 4.10 -8.24 16.15
N ASP A 276 4.39 -7.70 17.34
CA ASP A 276 4.38 -6.27 17.62
C ASP A 276 5.67 -5.58 17.15
N LEU A 277 6.80 -6.31 17.07
CA LEU A 277 8.10 -5.79 16.63
C LEU A 277 8.45 -6.15 15.18
N VAL A 278 7.54 -6.81 14.47
CA VAL A 278 7.79 -7.25 13.09
C VAL A 278 8.21 -6.07 12.20
N ALA A 279 7.55 -4.91 12.33
CA ALA A 279 7.88 -3.74 11.49
C ALA A 279 9.32 -3.22 11.69
N THR A 280 9.86 -3.28 12.92
CA THR A 280 11.22 -2.81 13.23
C THR A 280 12.29 -3.77 12.72
N GLU A 281 11.97 -5.05 12.60
CA GLU A 281 12.92 -6.10 12.25
C GLU A 281 12.94 -6.46 10.76
N LEU A 282 11.89 -6.09 10.02
CA LEU A 282 11.80 -6.34 8.58
C LEU A 282 12.71 -5.41 7.80
N THR A 283 13.50 -6.01 6.90
CA THR A 283 14.23 -5.27 5.88
C THR A 283 13.26 -4.78 4.80
N MET A 284 13.68 -3.79 4.00
CA MET A 284 12.88 -3.33 2.86
C MET A 284 12.53 -4.47 1.87
N PRO A 285 13.47 -5.34 1.46
CA PRO A 285 13.14 -6.54 0.68
C PRO A 285 12.08 -7.42 1.35
N GLY A 286 12.14 -7.59 2.68
CA GLY A 286 11.15 -8.34 3.44
C GLY A 286 9.75 -7.75 3.32
N ARG A 287 9.59 -6.43 3.48
CA ARG A 287 8.30 -5.75 3.33
C ARG A 287 7.75 -5.85 1.91
N ARG A 288 8.58 -5.55 0.91
CA ARG A 288 8.18 -5.68 -0.50
C ARG A 288 7.76 -7.10 -0.86
N LEU A 289 8.43 -8.11 -0.33
CA LEU A 289 8.06 -9.50 -0.55
C LEU A 289 6.72 -9.85 0.12
N LEU A 290 6.44 -9.36 1.34
CA LEU A 290 5.14 -9.56 1.99
C LEU A 290 4.00 -8.93 1.19
N ASP A 291 4.18 -7.69 0.72
CA ASP A 291 3.18 -7.00 -0.10
C ASP A 291 2.96 -7.72 -1.44
N ALA A 292 4.03 -8.17 -2.09
CA ALA A 292 3.91 -8.91 -3.33
C ALA A 292 3.26 -10.30 -3.14
N ILE A 293 3.49 -10.99 -2.02
CA ILE A 293 2.80 -12.25 -1.71
C ILE A 293 1.32 -12.01 -1.41
N TYR A 294 0.97 -10.90 -0.76
CA TYR A 294 -0.43 -10.52 -0.55
C TYR A 294 -1.13 -10.24 -1.89
N ASP A 295 -0.46 -9.50 -2.79
CA ASP A 295 -1.01 -9.17 -4.10
C ASP A 295 -1.07 -10.39 -5.03
N TRP A 296 -0.05 -11.25 -4.99
CA TRP A 296 0.10 -12.42 -5.85
C TRP A 296 0.24 -13.71 -5.03
N PRO A 297 -0.78 -14.11 -4.26
CA PRO A 297 -0.71 -15.30 -3.43
C PRO A 297 -0.59 -16.53 -4.31
N LEU A 298 0.22 -17.50 -3.86
CA LEU A 298 0.59 -18.72 -4.58
C LEU A 298 1.51 -18.50 -5.80
N ALA A 299 2.05 -17.30 -6.01
CA ALA A 299 3.12 -17.10 -6.98
C ALA A 299 4.38 -17.92 -6.61
N THR A 300 5.18 -18.30 -7.62
CA THR A 300 6.49 -18.90 -7.37
C THR A 300 7.48 -17.86 -6.87
N ALA A 301 8.54 -18.31 -6.19
CA ALA A 301 9.67 -17.46 -5.89
C ALA A 301 10.30 -16.86 -7.17
N ALA A 302 10.31 -17.59 -8.29
CA ALA A 302 10.83 -17.08 -9.57
C ALA A 302 10.01 -15.90 -10.09
N HIS A 303 8.67 -15.98 -10.07
CA HIS A 303 7.79 -14.90 -10.51
C HIS A 303 7.95 -13.66 -9.62
N LEU A 304 7.94 -13.85 -8.29
CA LEU A 304 8.10 -12.76 -7.33
C LEU A 304 9.49 -12.13 -7.42
N LYS A 305 10.54 -12.92 -7.71
CA LYS A 305 11.90 -12.42 -7.93
C LYS A 305 11.94 -11.47 -9.14
N MET A 306 11.34 -11.87 -10.25
CA MET A 306 11.24 -11.03 -11.44
C MET A 306 10.39 -9.79 -11.20
N LEU A 307 9.31 -9.89 -10.42
CA LEU A 307 8.48 -8.74 -10.09
C LEU A 307 9.21 -7.71 -9.20
N LEU A 308 9.93 -8.20 -8.18
CA LEU A 308 10.53 -7.36 -7.14
C LEU A 308 11.95 -6.87 -7.46
N ASP A 309 12.54 -7.36 -8.54
CA ASP A 309 13.94 -7.12 -8.90
C ASP A 309 14.93 -7.62 -7.85
N MET A 310 14.76 -8.86 -7.43
CA MET A 310 15.64 -9.49 -6.46
C MET A 310 16.63 -10.43 -7.14
N THR A 311 17.84 -10.54 -6.60
CA THR A 311 18.72 -11.65 -6.95
C THR A 311 18.20 -12.95 -6.32
N GLU A 312 18.61 -14.11 -6.84
CA GLU A 312 18.23 -15.41 -6.27
C GLU A 312 18.66 -15.53 -4.80
N ALA A 313 19.89 -15.09 -4.49
CA ALA A 313 20.43 -15.08 -3.14
C ALA A 313 19.59 -14.18 -2.20
N MET A 314 19.23 -12.97 -2.64
CA MET A 314 18.40 -12.04 -1.87
C MET A 314 17.00 -12.62 -1.63
N MET A 315 16.35 -13.18 -2.66
CA MET A 315 15.05 -13.83 -2.53
C MET A 315 15.10 -15.00 -1.55
N LYS A 316 16.10 -15.89 -1.67
CA LYS A 316 16.29 -17.03 -0.76
C LYS A 316 16.47 -16.57 0.69
N LYS A 317 17.34 -15.59 0.94
CA LYS A 317 17.61 -15.02 2.28
C LYS A 317 16.36 -14.36 2.87
N THR A 318 15.71 -13.49 2.10
CA THR A 318 14.51 -12.75 2.54
C THR A 318 13.36 -13.70 2.84
N ARG A 319 13.10 -14.66 1.95
CA ARG A 319 12.09 -15.69 2.17
C ARG A 319 12.36 -16.49 3.44
N ALA A 320 13.60 -16.97 3.63
CA ALA A 320 13.96 -17.75 4.81
C ALA A 320 13.74 -16.96 6.12
N GLN A 321 14.06 -15.67 6.12
CA GLN A 321 13.79 -14.78 7.25
C GLN A 321 12.29 -14.65 7.54
N LEU A 322 11.46 -14.45 6.50
CA LEU A 322 10.00 -14.31 6.66
C LEU A 322 9.33 -15.62 7.11
N VAL A 323 9.81 -16.77 6.63
CA VAL A 323 9.33 -18.09 7.06
C VAL A 323 9.70 -18.35 8.52
N ARG A 324 10.96 -18.10 8.92
CA ARG A 324 11.40 -18.25 10.32
C ARG A 324 10.56 -17.41 11.29
N ARG A 325 10.14 -16.22 10.85
CA ARG A 325 9.28 -15.31 11.62
C ARG A 325 7.80 -15.69 11.59
N GLY A 326 7.43 -16.78 10.93
CA GLY A 326 6.05 -17.22 10.81
C GLY A 326 5.16 -16.21 10.08
N LEU A 327 5.69 -15.44 9.13
CA LEU A 327 4.94 -14.46 8.33
C LEU A 327 4.55 -15.00 6.94
N VAL A 328 5.34 -15.93 6.41
CA VAL A 328 5.14 -16.54 5.09
C VAL A 328 5.13 -18.05 5.24
N CYS A 329 4.22 -18.71 4.54
CA CYS A 329 4.17 -20.15 4.39
C CYS A 329 4.69 -20.54 3.00
N GLN A 330 5.33 -21.71 2.94
CA GLN A 330 5.79 -22.32 1.71
C GLN A 330 4.94 -23.56 1.44
N VAL A 331 4.20 -23.57 0.33
CA VAL A 331 3.20 -24.61 0.04
C VAL A 331 3.49 -25.31 -1.29
N ARG A 332 3.31 -26.64 -1.34
CA ARG A 332 3.45 -27.47 -2.55
C ARG A 332 2.12 -28.11 -2.94
N ILE A 333 1.45 -27.53 -3.93
CA ILE A 333 0.11 -27.96 -4.37
C ILE A 333 0.24 -29.14 -5.33
N GLY A 334 -0.55 -30.20 -5.14
CA GLY A 334 -0.60 -31.38 -6.02
C GLY A 334 -1.17 -32.60 -5.30
N GLY A 335 -2.01 -33.39 -5.97
CA GLY A 335 -2.64 -34.57 -5.37
C GLY A 335 -1.69 -35.75 -5.20
N THR A 336 -0.70 -35.88 -6.08
CA THR A 336 0.33 -36.94 -6.01
C THR A 336 1.71 -36.38 -5.64
N PRO A 337 2.62 -37.21 -5.08
CA PRO A 337 4.02 -36.82 -4.89
C PRO A 337 4.70 -36.32 -6.17
N GLU A 338 4.43 -36.93 -7.34
CA GLU A 338 5.01 -36.46 -8.61
C GLU A 338 4.44 -35.11 -9.03
N GLN A 339 3.14 -34.89 -8.87
CA GLN A 339 2.52 -33.58 -9.11
C GLN A 339 3.12 -32.52 -8.17
N ARG A 340 3.38 -32.86 -6.90
CA ARG A 340 4.05 -31.98 -5.94
C ARG A 340 5.52 -31.72 -6.27
N ARG A 341 6.23 -32.68 -6.88
CA ARG A 341 7.60 -32.49 -7.39
C ARG A 341 7.62 -31.60 -8.64
N ARG A 342 6.65 -31.77 -9.55
CA ARG A 342 6.49 -30.97 -10.77
C ARG A 342 6.04 -29.55 -10.47
N ASN A 343 5.18 -29.37 -9.46
CA ASN A 343 4.69 -28.06 -9.08
C ASN A 343 5.74 -27.35 -8.20
N SER A 344 6.32 -26.28 -8.74
CA SER A 344 7.27 -25.45 -7.99
C SER A 344 6.66 -24.97 -6.68
N SER A 345 7.51 -24.82 -5.67
CA SER A 345 7.10 -24.31 -4.37
C SER A 345 6.48 -22.92 -4.47
N ARG A 346 5.35 -22.73 -3.78
CA ARG A 346 4.56 -21.49 -3.80
C ARG A 346 4.63 -20.77 -2.48
N LEU A 347 4.42 -19.46 -2.52
CA LEU A 347 4.42 -18.61 -1.32
C LEU A 347 3.03 -18.03 -1.09
N CYS A 348 2.60 -18.06 0.17
CA CYS A 348 1.43 -17.35 0.66
C CYS A 348 1.73 -16.77 2.04
N LEU A 349 0.93 -15.81 2.48
CA LEU A 349 1.05 -15.29 3.84
C LEU A 349 0.51 -16.32 4.84
N SER A 350 1.20 -16.44 5.97
CA SER A 350 0.68 -17.19 7.12
C SER A 350 -0.43 -16.41 7.82
N SER A 351 -1.10 -17.02 8.78
CA SER A 351 -1.97 -16.30 9.71
C SER A 351 -1.27 -15.15 10.46
N GLY A 352 0.01 -15.32 10.81
CA GLY A 352 0.84 -14.27 11.41
C GLY A 352 1.12 -13.11 10.45
N GLY A 353 1.48 -13.43 9.20
CA GLY A 353 1.69 -12.46 8.13
C GLY A 353 0.43 -11.65 7.83
N LEU A 354 -0.72 -12.33 7.71
CA LEU A 354 -2.03 -11.70 7.49
C LEU A 354 -2.41 -10.78 8.65
N ARG A 355 -2.17 -11.19 9.91
CA ARG A 355 -2.40 -10.33 11.09
C ARG A 355 -1.53 -9.08 11.07
N TYR A 356 -0.26 -9.23 10.69
CA TYR A 356 0.67 -8.10 10.58
C TYR A 356 0.20 -7.09 9.52
N ILE A 357 -0.04 -7.52 8.26
CA ILE A 357 -0.48 -6.59 7.19
C ILE A 357 -1.86 -6.00 7.48
N ALA A 358 -2.77 -6.75 8.11
CA ALA A 358 -4.09 -6.25 8.52
C ALA A 358 -3.97 -5.08 9.50
N ARG A 359 -3.11 -5.25 10.51
CA ARG A 359 -2.89 -4.22 11.54
C ARG A 359 -2.23 -2.98 10.94
N ARG A 360 -1.17 -3.17 10.14
CA ARG A 360 -0.49 -2.09 9.40
C ARG A 360 -1.48 -1.19 8.67
N ASP A 361 -2.41 -1.81 7.94
CA ASP A 361 -3.32 -1.13 7.02
C ASP A 361 -4.70 -0.79 7.62
N ARG A 362 -4.89 -0.98 8.94
CA ARG A 362 -6.18 -0.85 9.65
C ARG A 362 -7.31 -1.70 9.06
N ARG A 363 -7.01 -2.88 8.56
CA ARG A 363 -8.02 -3.85 8.12
C ARG A 363 -8.41 -4.80 9.25
N ARG A 364 -9.66 -5.26 9.23
CA ARG A 364 -10.15 -6.31 10.14
C ARG A 364 -9.41 -7.62 9.84
N VAL A 365 -8.73 -8.15 10.85
CA VAL A 365 -7.96 -9.40 10.77
C VAL A 365 -8.83 -10.57 10.29
N SER A 366 -10.03 -10.72 10.84
CA SER A 366 -10.94 -11.81 10.50
C SER A 366 -11.34 -11.82 9.02
N GLU A 367 -11.51 -10.64 8.41
CA GLU A 367 -11.86 -10.53 6.99
C GLU A 367 -10.71 -11.02 6.09
N LEU A 368 -9.46 -10.66 6.42
CA LEU A 368 -8.29 -11.11 5.68
C LEU A 368 -8.04 -12.61 5.86
N LEU A 369 -8.17 -13.13 7.08
CA LEU A 369 -8.07 -14.57 7.35
C LEU A 369 -9.16 -15.36 6.61
N GLY A 370 -10.42 -14.89 6.59
CA GLY A 370 -11.49 -15.58 5.85
C GLY A 370 -11.29 -15.62 4.33
N ARG A 371 -10.50 -14.71 3.77
CA ARG A 371 -10.18 -14.67 2.32
C ARG A 371 -8.91 -15.42 1.98
N TRP A 372 -7.86 -15.26 2.80
CA TRP A 372 -6.49 -15.63 2.47
C TRP A 372 -5.81 -16.52 3.52
N GLY A 373 -6.51 -16.88 4.59
CA GLY A 373 -5.96 -17.60 5.73
C GLY A 373 -5.36 -18.96 5.38
N THR A 374 -4.28 -19.28 6.08
CA THR A 374 -3.68 -20.61 6.15
C THR A 374 -3.50 -21.00 7.61
N THR A 375 -3.75 -22.27 7.89
CA THR A 375 -3.46 -22.92 9.18
C THR A 375 -2.45 -24.02 8.95
N GLN A 376 -1.52 -24.16 9.90
CA GLN A 376 -0.65 -25.32 9.93
C GLN A 376 -1.49 -26.49 10.45
N ASP A 377 -1.46 -27.61 9.75
CA ASP A 377 -2.25 -28.79 10.09
C ASP A 377 -1.47 -29.65 11.08
N ASP A 378 -2.03 -29.86 12.27
CA ASP A 378 -1.47 -30.78 13.27
C ASP A 378 -2.05 -32.21 13.13
N ALA A 379 -3.20 -32.39 12.46
CA ALA A 379 -3.79 -33.70 12.14
C ALA A 379 -4.77 -33.58 10.97
N GLY A 380 -4.54 -34.36 9.91
CA GLY A 380 -5.23 -34.26 8.62
C GLY A 380 -6.70 -34.68 8.68
N ASP A 381 -7.58 -33.83 8.15
CA ASP A 381 -9.04 -34.02 8.07
C ASP A 381 -9.56 -33.82 6.64
N GLY A 382 -8.77 -34.18 5.62
CA GLY A 382 -9.25 -34.43 4.26
C GLY A 382 -9.64 -33.20 3.42
N ARG A 383 -9.30 -31.97 3.85
CA ARG A 383 -9.51 -30.74 3.06
C ARG A 383 -8.24 -30.33 2.34
N LEU A 384 -8.20 -30.40 0.99
CA LEU A 384 -7.14 -29.86 0.09
C LEU A 384 -5.79 -29.66 0.82
N GLU A 385 -5.20 -30.75 1.28
CA GLU A 385 -4.00 -30.71 2.11
C GLU A 385 -2.79 -30.38 1.24
N VAL A 386 -2.07 -29.33 1.62
CA VAL A 386 -0.90 -28.86 0.89
C VAL A 386 0.31 -28.96 1.83
N GLN A 387 0.87 -30.17 1.98
CA GLN A 387 2.03 -30.50 2.84
C GLN A 387 2.09 -29.68 4.14
N HIS A 388 1.40 -30.15 5.19
CA HIS A 388 1.36 -29.56 6.54
C HIS A 388 0.60 -28.22 6.66
N TYR A 389 -0.05 -27.76 5.59
CA TYR A 389 -0.90 -26.57 5.64
C TYR A 389 -2.27 -26.81 5.03
N ARG A 390 -3.27 -26.25 5.71
CA ARG A 390 -4.65 -26.18 5.29
C ARG A 390 -4.97 -24.78 4.76
N LEU A 391 -5.50 -24.73 3.54
CA LEU A 391 -5.94 -23.48 2.91
C LEU A 391 -7.38 -23.17 3.36
N GLU A 392 -7.54 -22.26 4.32
CA GLU A 392 -8.87 -21.92 4.86
C GLU A 392 -9.55 -20.81 4.05
N GLY A 393 -8.75 -19.84 3.61
CA GLY A 393 -9.21 -18.68 2.87
C GLY A 393 -10.02 -19.05 1.63
N SER A 394 -11.23 -18.52 1.53
CA SER A 394 -12.15 -18.78 0.41
C SER A 394 -11.53 -18.42 -0.95
N LYS A 395 -10.83 -17.28 -1.04
CA LYS A 395 -10.17 -16.82 -2.27
C LYS A 395 -8.89 -17.59 -2.55
N LEU A 396 -8.11 -17.89 -1.51
CA LEU A 396 -6.89 -18.69 -1.64
C LEU A 396 -7.18 -20.09 -2.20
N ARG A 397 -8.26 -20.74 -1.75
CA ARG A 397 -8.71 -22.04 -2.28
C ARG A 397 -9.09 -21.98 -3.75
N VAL A 398 -9.75 -20.91 -4.20
CA VAL A 398 -10.08 -20.71 -5.63
C VAL A 398 -8.80 -20.61 -6.45
N LEU A 399 -7.83 -19.80 -6.02
CA LEU A 399 -6.55 -19.67 -6.71
C LEU A 399 -5.77 -21.00 -6.78
N ALA A 400 -5.81 -21.79 -5.71
CA ALA A 400 -5.19 -23.12 -5.69
C ALA A 400 -5.84 -24.09 -6.70
N ARG A 401 -7.16 -24.00 -6.91
CA ARG A 401 -7.88 -24.78 -7.94
C ARG A 401 -7.56 -24.28 -9.36
N GLU A 402 -7.28 -23.00 -9.50
CA GLU A 402 -6.95 -22.32 -10.77
C GLU A 402 -5.44 -22.05 -10.90
N LEU A 403 -4.59 -22.95 -10.36
CA LEU A 403 -3.16 -22.69 -10.22
C LEU A 403 -2.46 -22.35 -11.54
N ARG A 404 -2.78 -23.06 -12.64
CA ARG A 404 -2.17 -22.79 -13.94
C ARG A 404 -2.51 -21.38 -14.47
N HIS A 405 -3.74 -20.92 -14.23
CA HIS A 405 -4.14 -19.56 -14.58
C HIS A 405 -3.38 -18.54 -13.73
N THR A 406 -3.33 -18.77 -12.42
CA THR A 406 -2.56 -17.94 -11.46
C THR A 406 -1.07 -17.86 -11.85
N ASP A 407 -0.50 -18.96 -12.33
CA ASP A 407 0.87 -19.04 -12.82
C ASP A 407 1.09 -18.21 -14.07
N GLY A 408 0.17 -18.31 -15.04
CA GLY A 408 0.23 -17.54 -16.26
C GLY A 408 0.17 -16.05 -16.01
N VAL A 409 -0.75 -15.60 -15.15
CA VAL A 409 -0.90 -14.19 -14.78
C VAL A 409 0.34 -13.68 -14.04
N SER A 410 0.73 -14.33 -12.95
CA SER A 410 1.89 -13.89 -12.15
C SER A 410 3.21 -14.01 -12.91
N GLY A 411 3.33 -15.01 -13.77
CA GLY A 411 4.47 -15.21 -14.67
C GLY A 411 4.56 -14.12 -15.72
N PHE A 412 3.46 -13.77 -16.39
CA PHE A 412 3.42 -12.66 -17.34
C PHE A 412 3.79 -11.33 -16.68
N VAL A 413 3.19 -11.02 -15.52
CA VAL A 413 3.47 -9.78 -14.78
C VAL A 413 4.95 -9.71 -14.35
N GLY A 414 5.51 -10.82 -13.85
CA GLY A 414 6.94 -10.92 -13.53
C GLY A 414 7.84 -10.69 -14.76
N THR A 415 7.53 -11.34 -15.88
CA THR A 415 8.27 -11.16 -17.14
C THR A 415 8.18 -9.74 -17.68
N LEU A 416 7.01 -9.10 -17.60
CA LEU A 416 6.83 -7.70 -17.98
C LEU A 416 7.66 -6.76 -17.09
N ALA A 417 7.68 -6.99 -15.78
CA ALA A 417 8.50 -6.23 -14.86
C ALA A 417 10.00 -6.34 -15.20
N ALA A 418 10.47 -7.57 -15.48
CA ALA A 418 11.85 -7.81 -15.88
C ALA A 418 12.20 -7.17 -17.24
N ALA A 419 11.27 -7.22 -18.20
CA ALA A 419 11.44 -6.55 -19.49
C ALA A 419 11.55 -5.03 -19.35
N CYS A 420 10.68 -4.40 -18.53
CA CYS A 420 10.75 -2.96 -18.27
C CYS A 420 12.07 -2.53 -17.62
N ARG A 421 12.72 -3.39 -16.83
CA ARG A 421 14.01 -3.02 -16.22
C ARG A 421 15.19 -3.16 -17.18
N ARG A 422 15.12 -4.11 -18.13
CA ARG A 422 16.13 -4.27 -19.17
C ARG A 422 16.06 -3.16 -20.21
N ASP A 423 14.87 -2.62 -20.45
CA ASP A 423 14.63 -1.53 -21.38
C ASP A 423 14.50 -0.21 -20.59
N GLY A 424 15.56 0.60 -20.54
CA GLY A 424 15.65 1.80 -19.71
C GLY A 424 14.60 2.88 -20.00
N ASP A 425 13.92 2.81 -21.15
CA ASP A 425 12.82 3.72 -21.48
C ASP A 425 11.52 3.38 -20.75
N TRP A 426 11.41 2.16 -20.22
CA TRP A 426 10.22 1.63 -19.57
C TRP A 426 10.35 1.56 -18.05
N ARG A 427 9.24 1.78 -17.34
CA ARG A 427 9.12 1.51 -15.91
C ARG A 427 7.75 0.91 -15.62
N LEU A 428 7.73 -0.26 -15.00
CA LEU A 428 6.50 -0.77 -14.38
C LEU A 428 6.21 0.10 -13.14
N ARG A 429 5.14 0.90 -13.21
CA ARG A 429 4.71 1.76 -12.10
C ARG A 429 3.84 0.98 -11.12
N GLN A 430 2.88 0.22 -11.63
CA GLN A 430 1.96 -0.54 -10.80
C GLN A 430 1.45 -1.78 -11.54
N ALA A 431 1.26 -2.88 -10.82
CA ALA A 431 0.54 -4.06 -11.29
C ALA A 431 -0.40 -4.53 -10.18
N LEU A 432 -1.70 -4.32 -10.36
CA LEU A 432 -2.72 -4.68 -9.39
C LEU A 432 -3.38 -6.02 -9.74
N PRO A 433 -3.47 -6.96 -8.79
CA PRO A 433 -4.20 -8.22 -8.98
C PRO A 433 -5.73 -8.00 -8.98
N PRO A 434 -6.53 -9.02 -9.36
CA PRO A 434 -7.98 -8.87 -9.53
C PRO A 434 -8.72 -8.49 -8.25
N HIS A 435 -8.18 -8.88 -7.09
CA HIS A 435 -8.81 -8.60 -5.81
C HIS A 435 -8.54 -7.19 -5.29
N ARG A 436 -7.55 -6.49 -5.85
CA ARG A 436 -7.29 -5.06 -5.61
C ARG A 436 -7.99 -4.19 -6.62
N TRP A 437 -8.12 -4.67 -7.87
CA TRP A 437 -8.77 -3.94 -8.93
C TRP A 437 -9.98 -4.71 -9.49
N GLU A 438 -11.17 -4.29 -9.03
CA GLU A 438 -12.47 -4.63 -9.61
C GLU A 438 -13.27 -3.34 -9.71
N ARG A 439 -13.79 -3.02 -10.88
CA ARG A 439 -14.53 -1.79 -11.12
C ARG A 439 -15.99 -2.08 -11.41
N TRP A 440 -16.87 -1.55 -10.56
CA TRP A 440 -18.32 -1.54 -10.73
C TRP A 440 -18.75 -0.22 -11.35
N PHE A 441 -19.46 -0.23 -12.46
CA PHE A 441 -19.85 0.96 -13.23
C PHE A 441 -21.32 0.85 -13.68
N ARG A 442 -21.92 1.99 -14.04
CA ARG A 442 -23.27 2.03 -14.59
C ARG A 442 -23.19 1.99 -16.12
N TYR A 443 -23.98 1.13 -16.72
CA TYR A 443 -24.12 1.03 -18.18
C TYR A 443 -25.58 0.75 -18.51
N ASP A 444 -26.16 1.58 -19.39
CA ASP A 444 -27.60 1.69 -19.62
C ASP A 444 -28.35 1.87 -18.29
N THR A 445 -29.22 0.91 -17.94
CA THR A 445 -30.04 0.92 -16.72
C THR A 445 -29.45 0.12 -15.57
N GLY A 446 -28.32 -0.57 -15.76
CA GLY A 446 -27.81 -1.57 -14.82
C GLY A 446 -26.42 -1.30 -14.25
N TRP A 447 -26.15 -1.88 -13.07
CA TRP A 447 -24.80 -2.02 -12.55
C TRP A 447 -24.09 -3.20 -13.22
N ARG A 448 -22.85 -2.97 -13.63
CA ARG A 448 -21.97 -3.96 -14.25
C ARG A 448 -20.61 -3.91 -13.57
N SER A 449 -19.80 -4.94 -13.77
CA SER A 449 -18.42 -4.92 -13.31
C SER A 449 -17.44 -5.45 -14.37
N VAL A 450 -16.22 -4.93 -14.30
CA VAL A 450 -15.05 -5.47 -14.99
C VAL A 450 -14.00 -5.83 -13.94
N ARG A 451 -13.41 -7.01 -14.12
CA ARG A 451 -12.40 -7.58 -13.23
C ARG A 451 -11.34 -8.29 -14.08
N PRO A 452 -10.36 -7.55 -14.62
CA PRO A 452 -9.22 -8.12 -15.31
C PRO A 452 -8.41 -9.01 -14.36
N ASP A 453 -7.60 -9.89 -14.96
CA ASP A 453 -6.62 -10.71 -14.25
C ASP A 453 -5.47 -9.88 -13.68
N ALA A 454 -5.14 -8.75 -14.29
CA ALA A 454 -4.31 -7.72 -13.70
C ALA A 454 -4.63 -6.34 -14.31
N THR A 455 -4.43 -5.28 -13.54
CA THR A 455 -4.40 -3.90 -14.06
C THR A 455 -2.99 -3.37 -13.96
N ILE A 456 -2.42 -2.92 -15.07
CA ILE A 456 -1.01 -2.57 -15.18
C ILE A 456 -0.88 -1.10 -15.60
N GLU A 457 -0.03 -0.35 -14.92
CA GLU A 457 0.41 0.98 -15.35
C GLU A 457 1.91 0.94 -15.65
N LEU A 458 2.27 1.31 -16.88
CA LEU A 458 3.64 1.47 -17.34
C LEU A 458 3.93 2.96 -17.55
N ALA A 459 5.18 3.36 -17.36
CA ALA A 459 5.70 4.61 -17.88
C ALA A 459 6.67 4.31 -19.03
N HIS A 460 6.56 5.06 -20.14
CA HIS A 460 7.44 4.97 -21.29
C HIS A 460 7.74 6.39 -21.79
N ARG A 461 9.01 6.81 -21.74
CA ARG A 461 9.45 8.16 -22.16
C ARG A 461 8.58 9.29 -21.57
N GLY A 462 8.34 9.21 -20.26
CA GLY A 462 7.51 10.18 -19.52
C GLY A 462 5.99 10.03 -19.68
N ARG A 463 5.51 9.30 -20.69
CA ARG A 463 4.08 9.00 -20.88
C ARG A 463 3.68 7.83 -19.98
N ARG A 464 2.50 7.88 -19.36
CA ARG A 464 1.95 6.70 -18.67
C ARG A 464 0.88 6.01 -19.51
N LEU A 465 0.99 4.68 -19.57
CA LEU A 465 0.20 3.78 -20.39
C LEU A 465 -0.46 2.76 -19.48
N SER A 466 -1.77 2.56 -19.63
CA SER A 466 -2.56 1.70 -18.75
C SER A 466 -3.11 0.51 -19.52
N TYR A 467 -3.08 -0.66 -18.89
CA TYR A 467 -3.45 -1.93 -19.49
C TYR A 467 -4.36 -2.75 -18.57
N LEU A 468 -5.33 -3.44 -19.16
CA LEU A 468 -6.23 -4.40 -18.50
C LEU A 468 -5.90 -5.80 -19.03
N LEU A 469 -5.24 -6.63 -18.24
CA LEU A 469 -4.79 -7.96 -18.63
C LEU A 469 -5.89 -9.01 -18.44
N GLU A 470 -6.08 -9.82 -19.46
CA GLU A 470 -6.85 -11.07 -19.45
C GLU A 470 -5.91 -12.19 -19.88
N TYR A 471 -5.78 -13.22 -19.04
CA TYR A 471 -4.99 -14.39 -19.34
C TYR A 471 -5.90 -15.58 -19.62
N GLU A 472 -5.56 -16.42 -20.59
CA GLU A 472 -6.44 -17.51 -21.02
C GLU A 472 -5.70 -18.81 -21.26
N MET A 473 -5.99 -19.81 -20.41
CA MET A 473 -5.33 -21.11 -20.42
C MET A 473 -5.92 -22.15 -21.40
N ARG A 474 -7.20 -22.01 -21.76
CA ARG A 474 -7.96 -23.08 -22.45
C ARG A 474 -8.55 -22.58 -23.76
N ALA A 475 -8.86 -23.50 -24.65
CA ALA A 475 -9.74 -23.22 -25.78
C ALA A 475 -11.12 -22.79 -25.25
N ILE A 476 -11.45 -21.52 -25.40
CA ILE A 476 -12.70 -20.95 -24.92
C ILE A 476 -13.76 -21.09 -26.02
N LYS A 477 -14.97 -21.52 -25.64
CA LYS A 477 -16.12 -21.50 -26.55
C LYS A 477 -16.35 -20.06 -27.07
N PRO A 478 -16.69 -19.86 -28.36
CA PRO A 478 -16.89 -18.52 -28.92
C PRO A 478 -17.84 -17.64 -28.09
N GLY A 479 -18.93 -18.20 -27.54
CA GLY A 479 -19.85 -17.46 -26.67
C GLY A 479 -19.22 -16.91 -25.38
N THR A 480 -18.29 -17.63 -24.77
CA THR A 480 -17.58 -17.17 -23.56
C THR A 480 -16.56 -16.07 -23.91
N MET A 481 -15.85 -16.20 -25.05
CA MET A 481 -15.00 -15.13 -25.58
C MET A 481 -15.82 -13.86 -25.85
N MET A 482 -17.00 -14.02 -26.44
CA MET A 482 -17.92 -12.92 -26.71
C MET A 482 -18.37 -12.23 -25.43
N ALA A 483 -18.75 -13.00 -24.41
CA ALA A 483 -19.16 -12.47 -23.12
C ALA A 483 -18.03 -11.68 -22.42
N LYS A 484 -16.76 -12.04 -22.63
CA LYS A 484 -15.62 -11.23 -22.15
C LYS A 484 -15.50 -9.93 -22.94
N LEU A 485 -15.51 -9.99 -24.27
CA LEU A 485 -15.43 -8.79 -25.12
C LEU A 485 -16.57 -7.79 -24.83
N LEU A 486 -17.80 -8.29 -24.67
CA LEU A 486 -18.96 -7.47 -24.32
C LEU A 486 -18.81 -6.76 -22.97
N ARG A 487 -18.13 -7.35 -21.98
CA ARG A 487 -17.83 -6.67 -20.71
C ARG A 487 -16.94 -5.46 -20.93
N TYR A 488 -15.90 -5.60 -21.74
CA TYR A 488 -15.02 -4.48 -22.07
C TYR A 488 -15.72 -3.43 -22.94
N LEU A 489 -16.52 -3.83 -23.93
CA LEU A 489 -17.36 -2.89 -24.70
C LEU A 489 -18.22 -2.02 -23.78
N ARG A 490 -18.92 -2.64 -22.82
CA ARG A 490 -19.74 -1.91 -21.84
C ARG A 490 -18.89 -1.01 -20.96
N TYR A 491 -17.76 -1.52 -20.46
CA TYR A 491 -16.84 -0.73 -19.64
C TYR A 491 -16.34 0.52 -20.37
N PHE A 492 -15.85 0.37 -21.59
CA PHE A 492 -15.35 1.50 -22.38
C PHE A 492 -16.45 2.42 -22.93
N GLY A 493 -17.68 1.92 -23.04
CA GLY A 493 -18.85 2.70 -23.45
C GLY A 493 -19.48 3.50 -22.30
N ALA A 494 -19.21 3.14 -21.05
CA ALA A 494 -19.72 3.86 -19.89
C ALA A 494 -19.02 5.22 -19.72
N VAL A 495 -19.80 6.27 -19.41
CA VAL A 495 -19.27 7.64 -19.29
C VAL A 495 -18.36 7.80 -18.07
N ASP A 496 -18.68 7.12 -16.96
CA ASP A 496 -17.98 7.25 -15.69
C ASP A 496 -16.60 6.56 -15.65
N THR A 497 -16.29 5.69 -16.61
CA THR A 497 -15.05 4.91 -16.62
C THR A 497 -13.88 5.64 -17.26
N ARG A 498 -14.13 6.71 -18.04
CA ARG A 498 -13.06 7.58 -18.59
C ARG A 498 -12.20 8.19 -17.49
N ALA A 499 -12.78 8.41 -16.32
CA ALA A 499 -12.10 8.98 -15.17
C ALA A 499 -11.11 8.02 -14.50
N ASP A 500 -11.27 6.70 -14.68
CA ASP A 500 -10.51 5.69 -13.95
C ASP A 500 -8.99 5.75 -14.24
N PHE A 501 -8.59 6.37 -15.37
CA PHE A 501 -7.20 6.48 -15.82
C PHE A 501 -6.80 7.90 -16.25
N ASP A 502 -7.25 8.92 -15.51
CA ASP A 502 -6.97 10.35 -15.82
C ASP A 502 -7.44 10.74 -17.25
N GLY A 503 -8.61 10.28 -17.68
CA GLY A 503 -9.15 10.55 -19.03
C GLY A 503 -8.54 9.70 -20.15
N ARG A 504 -7.47 8.95 -19.86
CA ARG A 504 -6.83 8.06 -20.83
C ARG A 504 -7.64 6.78 -20.99
N ARG A 505 -7.62 6.20 -22.18
CA ARG A 505 -8.28 4.91 -22.45
C ARG A 505 -7.25 3.78 -22.28
N PRO A 506 -7.41 2.86 -21.32
CA PRO A 506 -6.49 1.75 -21.19
C PRO A 506 -6.64 0.76 -22.36
N ILE A 507 -5.61 -0.03 -22.62
CA ILE A 507 -5.62 -1.10 -23.62
C ILE A 507 -5.91 -2.43 -22.94
N ALA A 508 -6.89 -3.18 -23.43
CA ALA A 508 -7.11 -4.56 -23.00
C ALA A 508 -6.06 -5.49 -23.64
N LEU A 509 -5.28 -6.18 -22.82
CA LEU A 509 -4.29 -7.17 -23.25
C LEU A 509 -4.87 -8.56 -23.05
N PHE A 510 -5.04 -9.32 -24.12
CA PHE A 510 -5.45 -10.73 -24.05
C PHE A 510 -4.24 -11.61 -24.36
N VAL A 511 -3.85 -12.42 -23.37
CA VAL A 511 -2.71 -13.33 -23.47
C VAL A 511 -3.21 -14.76 -23.38
N PHE A 512 -3.01 -15.52 -24.45
CA PHE A 512 -3.41 -16.93 -24.50
C PHE A 512 -2.22 -17.85 -24.22
N ALA A 513 -2.50 -19.04 -23.70
CA ALA A 513 -1.47 -20.07 -23.55
C ALA A 513 -0.91 -20.53 -24.90
N ASP A 514 -1.73 -20.55 -25.97
CA ASP A 514 -1.35 -21.02 -27.30
C ASP A 514 -1.72 -20.05 -28.44
N GLN A 515 -0.94 -20.12 -29.53
CA GLN A 515 -1.06 -19.24 -30.69
C GLN A 515 -2.35 -19.48 -31.51
N ALA A 516 -2.85 -20.72 -31.56
CA ALA A 516 -4.04 -21.05 -32.34
C ALA A 516 -5.30 -20.43 -31.71
N THR A 517 -5.43 -20.51 -30.39
CA THR A 517 -6.52 -19.86 -29.64
C THR A 517 -6.42 -18.34 -29.71
N ALA A 518 -5.22 -17.76 -29.60
CA ALA A 518 -5.02 -16.33 -29.80
C ALA A 518 -5.48 -15.87 -31.20
N SER A 519 -5.16 -16.65 -32.25
CA SER A 519 -5.52 -16.33 -33.63
C SER A 519 -7.04 -16.41 -33.86
N ARG A 520 -7.69 -17.46 -33.33
CA ARG A 520 -9.15 -17.61 -33.36
C ARG A 520 -9.86 -16.48 -32.62
N PHE A 521 -9.36 -16.09 -31.45
CA PHE A 521 -9.91 -14.96 -30.69
C PHE A 521 -9.78 -13.65 -31.47
N CYS A 522 -8.61 -13.39 -32.08
CA CYS A 522 -8.39 -12.20 -32.88
C CYS A 522 -9.37 -12.12 -34.07
N ALA A 523 -9.56 -13.23 -34.79
CA ALA A 523 -10.53 -13.30 -35.89
C ALA A 523 -11.98 -13.12 -35.42
N LEU A 524 -12.36 -13.71 -34.29
CA LEU A 524 -13.68 -13.53 -33.69
C LEU A 524 -13.92 -12.07 -33.30
N ALA A 525 -12.95 -11.44 -32.61
CA ALA A 525 -13.03 -10.05 -32.20
C ALA A 525 -13.18 -9.11 -33.40
N ALA A 526 -12.42 -9.34 -34.47
CA ALA A 526 -12.48 -8.57 -35.71
C ALA A 526 -13.85 -8.67 -36.40
N ARG A 527 -14.48 -9.85 -36.38
CA ARG A 527 -15.80 -10.07 -37.00
C ARG A 527 -16.95 -9.51 -36.17
N THR A 528 -16.83 -9.49 -34.84
CA THR A 528 -17.98 -9.17 -33.99
C THR A 528 -18.03 -7.74 -33.48
N LEU A 529 -16.91 -7.08 -33.21
CA LEU A 529 -16.97 -5.72 -32.68
C LEU A 529 -17.09 -4.74 -33.83
N ARG A 530 -18.22 -4.02 -33.87
CA ARG A 530 -18.46 -2.93 -34.82
C ARG A 530 -17.62 -1.69 -34.51
N ASN A 531 -17.27 -1.49 -33.25
CA ASN A 531 -16.45 -0.38 -32.77
C ASN A 531 -15.08 -0.89 -32.30
N PRO A 532 -13.97 -0.24 -32.69
CA PRO A 532 -12.65 -0.69 -32.31
C PRO A 532 -12.45 -0.53 -30.80
N LEU A 533 -12.40 -1.69 -30.12
CA LEU A 533 -11.88 -1.77 -28.76
C LEU A 533 -10.35 -1.61 -28.80
N PRO A 534 -9.74 -0.85 -27.87
CA PRO A 534 -8.29 -0.79 -27.71
C PRO A 534 -7.84 -2.14 -27.14
N LEU A 535 -7.58 -3.08 -28.03
CA LEU A 535 -7.41 -4.49 -27.74
C LEU A 535 -6.15 -4.99 -28.46
N LEU A 536 -5.28 -5.62 -27.69
CA LEU A 536 -4.10 -6.31 -28.18
C LEU A 536 -4.14 -7.77 -27.75
N VAL A 537 -3.75 -8.66 -28.66
CA VAL A 537 -3.81 -10.11 -28.49
C VAL A 537 -2.44 -10.71 -28.74
N SER A 538 -1.98 -11.56 -27.83
CA SER A 538 -0.75 -12.33 -28.02
C SER A 538 -0.89 -13.72 -27.38
N ASP A 539 0.13 -14.54 -27.54
CA ASP A 539 0.28 -15.84 -26.89
C ASP A 539 1.59 -15.89 -26.07
N MET A 540 1.60 -16.77 -25.07
CA MET A 540 2.72 -16.88 -24.14
C MET A 540 4.01 -17.34 -24.80
N ARG A 541 3.96 -18.19 -25.82
CA ARG A 541 5.14 -18.64 -26.54
C ARG A 541 5.84 -17.45 -27.20
N THR A 542 5.09 -16.69 -27.99
CA THR A 542 5.59 -15.47 -28.64
C THR A 542 6.12 -14.45 -27.63
N ILE A 543 5.39 -14.21 -26.53
CA ILE A 543 5.83 -13.29 -25.48
C ILE A 543 7.14 -13.75 -24.83
N THR A 544 7.31 -15.06 -24.63
CA THR A 544 8.51 -15.63 -24.02
C THR A 544 9.71 -15.51 -24.96
N GLU A 545 9.51 -15.77 -26.25
CA GLU A 545 10.58 -15.74 -27.27
C GLU A 545 11.04 -14.30 -27.57
N THR A 546 10.13 -13.35 -27.72
CA THR A 546 10.45 -11.98 -28.17
C THR A 546 10.40 -10.93 -27.05
N GLY A 547 9.77 -11.24 -25.92
CA GLY A 547 9.55 -10.32 -24.80
C GLY A 547 8.22 -9.53 -24.91
N PRO A 548 7.60 -9.18 -23.76
CA PRO A 548 6.26 -8.55 -23.73
C PRO A 548 6.25 -7.10 -24.21
N LEU A 549 7.40 -6.42 -24.27
CA LEU A 549 7.52 -5.05 -24.80
C LEU A 549 7.76 -5.01 -26.32
N GLY A 550 8.17 -6.14 -26.91
CA GLY A 550 8.52 -6.26 -28.31
C GLY A 550 7.31 -6.28 -29.25
N ARG A 551 7.56 -6.49 -30.55
CA ARG A 551 6.52 -6.61 -31.59
C ARG A 551 5.82 -7.97 -31.52
N VAL A 552 5.09 -8.22 -30.44
CA VAL A 552 4.39 -9.50 -30.16
C VAL A 552 2.88 -9.36 -30.25
N TRP A 553 2.36 -8.14 -30.22
CA TRP A 553 0.95 -7.87 -30.04
C TRP A 553 0.22 -7.73 -31.37
N ARG A 554 -0.94 -8.36 -31.51
CA ARG A 554 -1.81 -8.21 -32.68
C ARG A 554 -3.04 -7.40 -32.32
N SER A 555 -3.42 -6.48 -33.20
CA SER A 555 -4.71 -5.81 -33.10
C SER A 555 -5.74 -6.51 -34.01
N PRO A 556 -6.95 -6.82 -33.54
CA PRO A 556 -8.02 -7.35 -34.40
C PRO A 556 -8.37 -6.45 -35.59
N TRP A 557 -8.06 -5.15 -35.51
CA TRP A 557 -8.36 -4.15 -36.54
C TRP A 557 -7.27 -4.02 -37.60
N GLN A 558 -6.09 -4.59 -37.35
CA GLN A 558 -4.90 -4.39 -38.17
C GLN A 558 -4.23 -5.73 -38.51
N LEU A 559 -5.02 -6.77 -38.79
CA LEU A 559 -4.52 -8.11 -39.06
C LEU A 559 -3.46 -8.14 -40.17
N GLN A 560 -3.57 -7.25 -41.17
CA GLN A 560 -2.61 -7.15 -42.27
C GLN A 560 -1.34 -6.34 -41.93
N ARG A 561 -1.34 -5.50 -40.88
CA ARG A 561 -0.17 -4.68 -40.50
C ARG A 561 0.84 -5.43 -39.62
N GLY A 562 0.58 -6.70 -39.32
CA GLY A 562 1.47 -7.54 -38.51
C GLY A 562 1.38 -7.25 -37.01
N ARG A 563 2.45 -7.59 -36.28
CA ARG A 563 2.55 -7.40 -34.83
C ARG A 563 3.13 -6.03 -34.47
N VAL A 564 2.61 -5.43 -33.41
CA VAL A 564 3.02 -4.11 -32.89
C VAL A 564 3.65 -4.24 -31.50
N SER A 565 4.41 -3.22 -31.08
CA SER A 565 4.87 -3.09 -29.69
C SER A 565 3.81 -2.42 -28.83
N LEU A 566 3.94 -2.52 -27.51
CA LEU A 566 3.04 -1.82 -26.58
C LEU A 566 3.08 -0.30 -26.75
N ALA A 567 4.27 0.27 -27.03
CA ALA A 567 4.41 1.71 -27.26
C ALA A 567 3.73 2.18 -28.56
N ALA A 568 3.78 1.38 -29.63
CA ALA A 568 3.21 1.74 -30.93
C ALA A 568 1.67 1.69 -30.97
N ALA A 569 1.03 1.18 -29.91
CA ALA A 569 -0.42 1.11 -29.81
C ALA A 569 -1.07 2.41 -29.30
N PHE A 570 -0.27 3.40 -28.91
CA PHE A 570 -0.65 4.76 -28.52
C PHE A 570 -0.04 5.77 -29.49
#